data_AF-A0A7Y6GGR0-F1
#
_entry.id   AF-A0A7Y6GGR0-F1
#
_cell.length_a   1.000
_cell.length_b   1.000
_cell.length_c   1.000
_cell.angle_alpha   90.00
_cell.angle_beta   90.00
_cell.angle_gamma   90.00
#
_symmetry.space_group_name_H-M   'P 1'
#
loop_
_entity.id
_entity.type
_entity.pdbx_description
1 polymer ?
#
loop_
_entity_poly.entity_id
_entity_poly.type
_entity_poly.pdbx_seq_one_letter_code
_entity_poly.pdbx_strand_id
1 'polypeptide(L)'
;MDSPSDDGLEILRAKLDGIDKRFLEELRARIETCVEIAHYKRENDVRMMQPHRIRIVQERAARFGDEHGISQDFLRRLYDLIIEETCRVEDVVIGAAP
;
A
#
# COMPACT_ATOMS: atom_id res chain seq x y z
N MET A 1 1.37 -38.97 -14.49
CA MET A 1 1.53 -38.45 -15.87
C MET A 1 0.97 -37.06 -15.81
N ASP A 2 1.81 -36.10 -15.46
CA ASP A 2 1.41 -34.70 -15.36
C ASP A 2 1.15 -34.20 -16.79
N SER A 3 -0.03 -33.64 -16.99
CA SER A 3 -0.45 -33.14 -18.29
C SER A 3 0.18 -31.76 -18.53
N PRO A 4 0.52 -31.38 -19.77
CA PRO A 4 1.16 -30.08 -20.08
C PRO A 4 0.36 -28.85 -19.62
N SER A 5 -0.91 -29.03 -19.28
CA SER A 5 -1.78 -28.02 -18.65
C SER A 5 -1.42 -27.72 -17.19
N ASP A 6 -0.87 -28.68 -16.45
CA ASP A 6 -0.48 -28.53 -15.04
C ASP A 6 0.82 -27.75 -14.93
N ASP A 7 1.79 -28.03 -15.82
CA ASP A 7 3.06 -27.28 -15.92
C ASP A 7 2.83 -25.79 -16.23
N GLY A 8 1.88 -25.49 -17.13
CA GLY A 8 1.51 -24.12 -17.46
C GLY A 8 0.88 -23.36 -16.29
N LEU A 9 0.08 -24.04 -15.47
CA LEU A 9 -0.54 -23.46 -14.29
C LEU A 9 0.50 -23.17 -13.19
N GLU A 10 1.44 -24.10 -12.96
CA GLU A 10 2.52 -23.93 -11.98
C GLU A 10 3.46 -22.78 -12.37
N ILE A 11 3.77 -22.60 -13.66
CA ILE A 11 4.55 -21.44 -14.14
C ILE A 11 3.81 -20.12 -13.85
N LEU A 12 2.49 -20.07 -14.07
CA LEU A 12 1.70 -18.88 -13.78
C LEU A 12 1.62 -18.59 -12.29
N ARG A 13 1.51 -19.62 -11.44
CA ARG A 13 1.54 -19.50 -9.98
C ARG A 13 2.89 -18.97 -9.49
N ALA A 14 4.00 -19.53 -9.94
CA ALA A 14 5.32 -19.03 -9.59
C ALA A 14 5.53 -17.56 -10.02
N LYS A 15 4.97 -17.17 -11.17
CA LYS A 15 4.97 -15.76 -11.60
C LYS A 15 4.14 -14.88 -10.67
N LEU A 16 2.97 -15.35 -10.24
CA LEU A 16 2.10 -14.65 -9.29
C LEU A 16 2.80 -14.49 -7.93
N ASP A 17 3.38 -15.55 -7.39
CA ASP A 17 4.12 -15.51 -6.13
C ASP A 17 5.25 -14.47 -6.17
N GLY A 18 5.93 -14.37 -7.31
CA GLY A 18 6.94 -13.34 -7.54
C GLY A 18 6.37 -11.92 -7.57
N ILE A 19 5.17 -11.72 -8.12
CA ILE A 19 4.45 -10.43 -8.09
C ILE A 19 4.04 -10.11 -6.66
N ASP A 20 3.47 -11.06 -5.93
CA ASP A 20 2.99 -10.88 -4.56
C ASP A 20 4.14 -10.52 -3.62
N LYS A 21 5.30 -11.18 -3.77
CA LYS A 21 6.49 -10.83 -3.00
C LYS A 21 6.89 -9.36 -3.21
N ARG A 22 6.95 -8.90 -4.47
CA ARG A 22 7.27 -7.50 -4.76
C ARG A 22 6.19 -6.55 -4.23
N PHE A 23 4.93 -6.92 -4.34
CA PHE A 23 3.82 -6.13 -3.81
C PHE A 23 3.94 -5.93 -2.30
N LEU A 24 4.30 -6.99 -1.56
CA LEU A 24 4.54 -6.91 -0.12
C LEU A 24 5.77 -6.07 0.23
N GLU A 25 6.85 -6.16 -0.54
CA GLU A 25 8.05 -5.33 -0.37
C GLU A 25 7.74 -3.84 -0.57
N GLU A 26 6.98 -3.50 -1.61
CA GLU A 26 6.54 -2.11 -1.87
C GLU A 26 5.57 -1.60 -0.81
N LEU A 27 4.65 -2.45 -0.34
CA LEU A 27 3.74 -2.10 0.75
C LEU A 27 4.51 -1.80 2.04
N ARG A 28 5.51 -2.62 2.37
CA ARG A 28 6.39 -2.38 3.52
C ARG A 28 7.14 -1.06 3.38
N ALA A 29 7.78 -0.82 2.23
CA ALA A 29 8.53 0.42 1.98
C ALA A 29 7.62 1.66 2.10
N ARG A 30 6.37 1.56 1.64
CA ARG A 30 5.37 2.62 1.80
C ARG A 30 5.07 2.92 3.26
N ILE A 31 4.88 1.89 4.10
CA ILE A 31 4.61 2.05 5.54
C ILE A 31 5.83 2.67 6.25
N GLU A 32 7.04 2.18 5.99
CA GLU A 32 8.28 2.71 6.55
C GLU A 32 8.46 4.20 6.19
N THR A 33 8.21 4.58 4.93
CA THR A 33 8.23 5.97 4.49
C THR A 33 7.22 6.84 5.26
N CYS A 34 6.02 6.32 5.52
CA CYS A 34 5.02 7.06 6.29
C CYS A 34 5.46 7.28 7.74
N VAL A 35 6.08 6.27 8.36
CA VAL A 35 6.68 6.39 9.70
C VAL A 35 7.78 7.46 9.71
N GLU A 36 8.67 7.49 8.71
CA GLU A 36 9.69 8.55 8.59
C GLU A 36 9.05 9.94 8.46
N ILE A 37 8.02 10.09 7.63
CA ILE A 37 7.25 11.35 7.51
C ILE A 37 6.67 11.75 8.86
N ALA A 38 6.17 10.79 9.62
CA ALA A 38 5.55 11.02 10.91
C ALA A 38 6.57 11.48 11.97
N HIS A 39 7.75 10.86 12.02
CA HIS A 39 8.88 11.34 12.83
C HIS A 39 9.30 12.76 12.44
N TYR A 40 9.48 13.01 11.14
CA TYR A 40 9.85 14.33 10.64
C TYR A 40 8.82 15.40 11.03
N LYS A 41 7.51 15.11 10.90
CA LYS A 41 6.44 16.03 11.31
C LYS A 41 6.50 16.34 12.80
N ARG A 42 6.74 15.33 13.65
CA ARG A 42 6.88 15.51 15.10
C ARG A 42 8.06 16.42 15.45
N GLU A 43 9.21 16.20 14.84
CA GLU A 43 10.42 16.99 15.08
C GLU A 43 10.28 18.45 14.63
N ASN A 44 9.44 18.71 13.63
CA ASN A 44 9.26 20.03 13.02
C ASN A 44 7.92 20.71 13.41
N ASP A 45 7.20 20.19 14.41
CA ASP A 45 5.90 20.68 14.89
C ASP A 45 4.85 20.86 13.76
N VAL A 46 4.91 19.98 12.75
CA VAL A 46 3.96 19.95 11.63
C VAL A 46 2.75 19.10 12.00
N ARG A 47 1.54 19.56 11.67
CA ARG A 47 0.31 18.80 11.92
C ARG A 47 0.38 17.40 11.30
N MET A 48 0.15 16.39 12.14
CA MET A 48 0.12 14.97 11.80
C MET A 48 -0.88 14.68 10.66
N MET A 49 -2.15 15.06 10.87
CA MET A 49 -3.26 14.80 9.94
C MET A 49 -3.35 15.83 8.82
N GLN A 50 -3.26 15.36 7.58
CA GLN A 50 -3.34 16.16 6.36
C GLN A 50 -4.35 15.57 5.37
N PRO A 51 -5.66 15.90 5.50
CA PRO A 51 -6.73 15.32 4.66
C PRO A 51 -6.56 15.54 3.16
N HIS A 52 -5.81 16.59 2.77
CA HIS A 52 -5.48 16.84 1.37
C HIS A 52 -4.55 15.77 0.78
N ARG A 53 -3.63 15.18 1.57
CA ARG A 53 -2.72 14.13 1.10
C ARG A 53 -3.46 12.84 0.80
N ILE A 54 -4.42 12.49 1.66
CA ILE A 54 -5.30 11.32 1.47
C ILE A 54 -6.07 11.45 0.15
N ARG A 55 -6.69 12.62 -0.10
CA ARG A 55 -7.42 12.89 -1.35
C ARG A 55 -6.53 12.72 -2.58
N ILE A 56 -5.32 13.27 -2.58
CA ILE A 56 -4.38 13.13 -3.71
C ILE A 56 -4.03 11.67 -3.99
N VAL A 57 -3.80 10.87 -2.95
CA VAL A 57 -3.48 9.44 -3.11
C VAL A 57 -4.68 8.68 -3.67
N GLN A 58 -5.88 8.96 -3.17
CA GLN A 58 -7.13 8.38 -3.65
C GLN A 58 -7.43 8.74 -5.12
N GLU A 59 -7.21 10.00 -5.51
CA GLU A 59 -7.37 10.45 -6.90
C GLU A 59 -6.37 9.78 -7.85
N ARG A 60 -5.12 9.61 -7.41
CA ARG A 60 -4.10 8.87 -8.18
C ARG A 60 -4.48 7.41 -8.37
N ALA A 61 -4.99 6.77 -7.32
CA ALA A 61 -5.46 5.40 -7.37
C ALA A 61 -6.65 5.24 -8.33
N ALA A 62 -7.62 6.15 -8.26
CA ALA A 62 -8.77 6.16 -9.17
C ALA A 62 -8.33 6.31 -10.64
N ARG A 63 -7.43 7.26 -10.93
CA ARG A 63 -6.88 7.45 -12.29
C ARG A 63 -6.11 6.22 -12.77
N PHE A 64 -5.29 5.62 -11.92
CA PHE A 64 -4.59 4.37 -12.25
C PHE A 64 -5.58 3.24 -12.57
N GLY A 65 -6.68 3.16 -11.83
CA GLY A 65 -7.74 2.19 -12.12
C GLY A 65 -8.35 2.38 -13.50
N ASP A 66 -8.68 3.63 -13.83
CA ASP A 66 -9.23 4.01 -15.13
C ASP A 66 -8.28 3.64 -16.30
N GLU A 67 -6.99 3.97 -16.17
CA GLU A 67 -5.97 3.74 -17.19
C GLU A 67 -5.63 2.26 -17.40
N HIS A 68 -5.76 1.42 -16.36
CA HIS A 68 -5.33 0.03 -16.38
C HIS A 68 -6.47 -0.99 -16.34
N GLY A 69 -7.73 -0.55 -16.43
CA GLY A 69 -8.89 -1.42 -16.41
C GLY A 69 -9.16 -2.08 -15.05
N ILE A 70 -8.74 -1.43 -13.96
CA ILE A 70 -9.00 -1.87 -12.58
C ILE A 70 -10.15 -1.02 -12.03
N SER A 71 -11.08 -1.67 -11.31
CA SER A 71 -12.19 -0.94 -10.68
C SER A 71 -11.68 0.18 -9.77
N GLN A 72 -12.12 1.42 -10.03
CA GLN A 72 -11.79 2.58 -9.21
C GLN A 72 -12.27 2.40 -7.76
N ASP A 73 -13.45 1.79 -7.57
CA ASP A 73 -13.99 1.49 -6.24
C ASP A 73 -13.15 0.45 -5.49
N PHE A 74 -12.60 -0.55 -6.20
CA PHE A 74 -11.68 -1.50 -5.61
C PHE A 74 -10.41 -0.80 -5.12
N LEU A 75 -9.78 0.03 -5.97
CA LEU A 75 -8.58 0.76 -5.59
C LEU A 75 -8.84 1.75 -4.46
N ARG A 76 -9.99 2.42 -4.45
CA ARG A 76 -10.38 3.31 -3.34
C ARG A 76 -10.40 2.56 -2.02
N ARG A 77 -11.10 1.42 -1.95
CA ARG A 77 -11.15 0.58 -0.74
C ARG A 77 -9.78 0.05 -0.32
N LEU A 78 -8.97 -0.38 -1.29
CA LEU A 78 -7.61 -0.84 -1.01
C LEU A 78 -6.77 0.27 -0.37
N TYR A 79 -6.83 1.48 -0.91
CA TYR A 79 -6.08 2.60 -0.36
C TYR A 79 -6.62 3.07 0.98
N ASP A 80 -7.92 2.97 1.23
CA ASP A 80 -8.50 3.25 2.56
C ASP A 80 -7.92 2.29 3.61
N LEU A 81 -7.86 0.98 3.31
CA LEU A 81 -7.26 -0.03 4.20
C LEU A 81 -5.77 0.24 4.46
N ILE A 82 -5.02 0.57 3.41
CA ILE A 82 -3.58 0.87 3.53
C ILE A 82 -3.37 2.13 4.39
N ILE A 83 -4.20 3.15 4.22
CA ILE A 83 -4.11 4.40 5.00
C ILE A 83 -4.46 4.13 6.47
N GLU A 84 -5.52 3.37 6.73
CA GLU A 84 -5.91 2.98 8.09
C GLU A 84 -4.78 2.23 8.81
N GLU A 85 -4.16 1.25 8.14
CA GLU A 85 -3.01 0.53 8.68
C GLU A 85 -1.82 1.44 8.92
N THR A 86 -1.57 2.39 8.01
CA THR A 86 -0.50 3.38 8.19
C THR A 86 -0.74 4.23 9.44
N CYS A 87 -1.96 4.74 9.64
CA CYS A 87 -2.30 5.52 10.83
C CYS A 87 -2.13 4.70 12.12
N ARG A 88 -2.56 3.43 12.12
CA ARG A 88 -2.37 2.52 13.24
C ARG A 88 -0.88 2.30 13.57
N VAL A 89 -0.05 2.10 12.55
CA VAL A 89 1.40 1.92 12.72
C VAL A 89 2.04 3.20 13.23
N GLU A 90 1.67 4.36 12.66
CA GLU A 90 2.12 5.66 13.15
C GLU A 90 1.77 5.83 14.63
N ASP A 91 0.53 5.56 15.04
CA ASP A 91 0.10 5.65 16.44
C ASP A 91 0.89 4.72 17.37
N VAL A 92 1.22 3.50 16.92
CA VAL A 92 2.05 2.58 17.71
C VAL A 92 3.49 3.08 17.85
N VAL A 93 4.09 3.58 16.77
CA VAL A 93 5.49 4.03 16.76
C VAL A 93 5.65 5.38 17.48
N ILE A 94 4.68 6.29 17.31
CA ILE A 94 4.71 7.64 17.86
C ILE A 94 4.12 7.68 19.26
N GLY A 95 3.03 6.95 19.52
CA GLY A 95 2.43 6.83 20.84
C GLY A 95 3.25 6.01 21.84
N ALA A 96 4.21 5.20 21.37
CA ALA A 96 5.19 4.52 22.22
C ALA A 96 6.40 5.38 22.62
N ALA A 97 6.44 6.68 22.27
CA ALA A 97 7.46 7.58 22.78
C ALA A 97 7.16 7.94 24.26
N PRO A 98 8.06 7.61 25.21
CA PRO A 98 7.91 8.00 26.62
C PRO A 98 8.05 9.51 26.83
#